data_AF-A0A7L9BXC4-F1
#
_entry.id   AF-A0A7L9BXC4-F1
#
_cell.length_a   1.000
_cell.length_b   1.000
_cell.length_c   1.000
_cell.angle_alpha   90.00
_cell.angle_beta   90.00
_cell.angle_gamma   90.00
#
_symmetry.space_group_name_H-M   'P 1'
#
loop_
_entity.id
_entity.type
_entity.pdbx_description
1 polymer ?
#
loop_
_entity_poly.entity_id
_entity_poly.type
_entity_poly.pdbx_seq_one_letter_code
_entity_poly.pdbx_strand_id
1 'polypeptide(L)'
;MPKPIIINLGGAKGYQLRQKAAEYVSANQNRTGAERGSAVEQGFGALAEIVIRANLGLPEINPDDHPVGYDLILRSGIKVDVKCRGGKRPFEEAYDSDDGVPREAKHNFFARQVHDKNLDADIYVMTHLRTPSVRTLPGKPKQRNWMLYVCGWVSKERALREGVYLPRGSLTEQGRSWFTYRGQEVEFYHHNLNALTTIETLHEITPGLVEQDRRRIGDLNLTKADAVRIGRDLVGMGILTQNHLKELQSSIGVDKPIKPILHPNQYIHLLEWLAKRGTITCEQIEKARETLKQEHFTGI
;
A
#
# COMPACT_ATOMS: atom_id res chain seq x y z
N MET A 1 14.37 -6.25 3.78
CA MET A 1 13.24 -5.51 3.20
C MET A 1 13.71 -4.12 2.78
N PRO A 2 13.14 -3.50 1.74
CA PRO A 2 13.54 -2.19 1.25
C PRO A 2 13.43 -1.11 2.34
N LYS A 3 14.46 -0.27 2.50
CA LYS A 3 14.40 0.88 3.40
C LYS A 3 14.09 2.13 2.59
N PRO A 4 13.03 2.90 2.90
CA PRO A 4 12.74 4.09 2.13
C PRO A 4 13.81 5.17 2.25
N ILE A 5 14.13 5.81 1.13
CA ILE A 5 14.96 7.02 1.12
C ILE A 5 14.08 8.19 1.56
N ILE A 6 14.57 9.01 2.50
CA ILE A 6 13.80 10.09 3.11
C ILE A 6 14.28 11.43 2.57
N ILE A 7 13.38 12.17 1.92
CA ILE A 7 13.62 13.52 1.40
C ILE A 7 12.81 14.52 2.21
N ASN A 8 13.50 15.47 2.84
CA ASN A 8 12.86 16.55 3.56
C ASN A 8 12.36 17.64 2.60
N LEU A 9 11.05 17.87 2.60
CA LEU A 9 10.37 18.90 1.79
C LEU A 9 9.90 20.09 2.64
N GLY A 10 10.41 20.20 3.86
CA GLY A 10 10.32 21.40 4.69
C GLY A 10 11.26 22.52 4.23
N GLY A 11 11.03 23.73 4.75
CA GLY A 11 11.85 24.90 4.46
C GLY A 11 11.63 25.49 3.06
N ALA A 12 12.46 26.46 2.68
CA ALA A 12 12.28 27.26 1.47
C ALA A 12 12.37 26.42 0.18
N LYS A 13 13.41 25.58 0.05
CA LYS A 13 13.60 24.71 -1.12
C LYS A 13 12.43 23.74 -1.29
N GLY A 14 12.01 23.07 -0.21
CA GLY A 14 10.87 22.16 -0.26
C GLY A 14 9.54 22.88 -0.51
N TYR A 15 9.37 24.12 -0.05
CA TYR A 15 8.20 24.94 -0.39
C TYR A 15 8.15 25.30 -1.88
N GLN A 16 9.28 25.64 -2.50
CA GLN A 16 9.35 25.92 -3.93
C GLN A 16 8.93 24.70 -4.77
N LEU A 17 9.38 23.49 -4.42
CA LEU A 17 8.95 22.26 -5.10
C LEU A 17 7.44 22.02 -4.95
N ARG A 18 6.90 22.25 -3.74
CA ARG A 18 5.44 22.18 -3.48
C ARG A 18 4.65 23.21 -4.28
N GLN A 19 5.21 24.40 -4.49
CA GLN A 19 4.58 25.46 -5.28
C GLN A 19 4.54 25.08 -6.76
N LYS A 20 5.65 24.59 -7.32
CA LYS A 20 5.68 24.07 -8.69
C LYS A 20 4.64 22.97 -8.91
N ALA A 21 4.52 22.03 -7.96
CA ALA A 21 3.51 20.98 -8.04
C ALA A 21 2.07 21.54 -7.99
N ALA A 22 1.82 22.56 -7.17
CA ALA A 22 0.52 23.22 -7.09
C ALA A 22 0.15 23.92 -8.40
N GLU A 23 1.10 24.65 -9.00
CA GLU A 23 0.94 25.34 -10.28
C GLU A 23 0.68 24.33 -11.41
N TYR A 24 1.48 23.26 -11.47
CA TYR A 24 1.32 22.20 -12.46
C TYR A 24 -0.07 21.57 -12.42
N VAL A 25 -0.54 21.15 -11.24
CA VAL A 25 -1.86 20.53 -11.11
C VAL A 25 -2.98 21.52 -11.34
N SER A 26 -2.80 22.80 -11.01
CA SER A 26 -3.83 23.81 -11.31
C SER A 26 -4.05 23.99 -12.81
N ALA A 27 -2.99 23.88 -13.62
CA ALA A 27 -3.05 24.01 -15.07
C ALA A 27 -3.47 22.70 -15.78
N ASN A 28 -3.02 21.55 -15.26
CA ASN A 28 -3.09 20.26 -15.95
C ASN A 28 -3.99 19.24 -15.24
N GLN A 29 -4.93 19.71 -14.40
CA GLN A 29 -5.77 18.81 -13.62
C GLN A 29 -6.57 17.88 -14.54
N ASN A 30 -6.40 16.57 -14.38
CA ASN A 30 -7.23 15.61 -15.08
C ASN A 30 -8.63 15.62 -14.44
N ARG A 31 -9.63 16.06 -15.22
CA ARG A 31 -11.04 16.16 -14.81
C ARG A 31 -11.98 15.23 -15.58
N THR A 32 -11.47 14.41 -16.50
CA THR A 32 -12.31 13.61 -17.40
C THR A 32 -12.01 12.11 -17.37
N GLY A 33 -10.90 11.65 -16.79
CA GLY A 33 -10.58 10.22 -16.68
C GLY A 33 -11.38 9.44 -15.62
N ALA A 34 -11.75 8.19 -15.95
CA ALA A 34 -12.27 7.21 -15.00
C ALA A 34 -11.17 6.75 -14.02
N GLU A 35 -11.55 6.49 -12.76
CA GLU A 35 -10.65 5.99 -11.70
C GLU A 35 -9.36 6.82 -11.54
N ARG A 36 -9.54 8.15 -11.47
CA ARG A 36 -8.47 9.10 -11.20
C ARG A 36 -8.45 9.52 -9.73
N GLY A 37 -7.26 9.88 -9.25
CA GLY A 37 -7.11 10.53 -7.95
C GLY A 37 -7.82 11.89 -7.90
N SER A 38 -8.20 12.30 -6.70
CA SER A 38 -8.63 13.66 -6.37
C SER A 38 -7.56 14.70 -6.75
N ALA A 39 -7.92 15.98 -6.81
CA ALA A 39 -6.97 17.07 -7.06
C ALA A 39 -5.76 17.02 -6.10
N VAL A 40 -6.01 16.64 -4.85
CA VAL A 40 -5.00 16.47 -3.81
C VAL A 40 -4.07 15.30 -4.12
N GLU A 41 -4.61 14.15 -4.53
CA GLU A 41 -3.82 12.97 -4.88
C GLU A 41 -3.00 13.19 -6.16
N GLN A 42 -3.58 13.86 -7.17
CA GLN A 42 -2.84 14.28 -8.37
C GLN A 42 -1.70 15.23 -8.00
N GLY A 43 -1.94 16.16 -7.07
CA GLY A 43 -0.91 17.04 -6.49
C GLY A 43 0.24 16.27 -5.84
N PHE A 44 -0.06 15.19 -5.13
CA PHE A 44 0.96 14.37 -4.50
C PHE A 44 1.80 13.60 -5.52
N GLY A 45 1.15 13.04 -6.57
CA GLY A 45 1.84 12.44 -7.70
C GLY A 45 2.81 13.42 -8.37
N ALA A 46 2.31 14.59 -8.77
CA ALA A 46 3.14 15.63 -9.40
C ALA A 46 4.30 16.09 -8.50
N LEU A 47 4.07 16.24 -7.19
CA LEU A 47 5.16 16.60 -6.27
C LEU A 47 6.22 15.50 -6.19
N ALA A 48 5.82 14.24 -6.11
CA ALA A 48 6.77 13.12 -6.05
C ALA A 48 7.61 13.05 -7.33
N GLU A 49 6.98 13.18 -8.50
CA GLU A 49 7.65 13.26 -9.80
C GLU A 49 8.65 14.43 -9.85
N ILE A 50 8.21 15.65 -9.53
CA ILE A 50 9.07 16.85 -9.53
C ILE A 50 10.28 16.66 -8.61
N VAL A 51 10.07 16.11 -7.41
CA VAL A 51 11.15 15.87 -6.44
C VAL A 51 12.14 14.84 -6.97
N ILE A 52 11.67 13.72 -7.54
CA ILE A 52 12.55 12.70 -8.11
C ILE A 52 13.33 13.28 -9.29
N ARG A 53 12.67 13.95 -10.23
CA ARG A 53 13.31 14.57 -11.40
C ARG A 53 14.38 15.59 -10.99
N ALA A 54 14.11 16.41 -9.98
CA ALA A 54 15.07 17.38 -9.44
C ALA A 54 16.30 16.73 -8.79
N ASN A 55 16.15 15.60 -8.09
CA ASN A 55 17.29 14.87 -7.51
C ASN A 55 18.10 14.12 -8.57
N LEU A 56 17.45 13.66 -9.64
CA LEU A 56 18.12 13.00 -10.76
C LEU A 56 18.80 13.97 -11.75
N GLY A 57 18.62 15.28 -11.58
CA GLY A 57 19.10 16.31 -12.50
C GLY A 57 18.40 16.29 -13.86
N LEU A 58 17.15 15.81 -13.91
CA LEU A 58 16.34 15.81 -15.11
C LEU A 58 15.73 17.21 -15.35
N PRO A 59 15.38 17.57 -16.61
CA PRO A 59 14.68 18.82 -16.94
C PRO A 59 13.39 18.98 -16.14
N GLU A 60 12.73 20.14 -16.16
CA GLU A 60 11.38 20.26 -15.56
C GLU A 60 10.30 19.54 -16.39
N ILE A 61 9.08 19.41 -15.84
CA ILE A 61 7.97 18.77 -16.55
C ILE A 61 7.57 19.70 -17.68
N ASN A 62 7.56 19.20 -18.92
CA ASN A 62 6.96 19.89 -20.05
C ASN A 62 5.52 19.38 -20.22
N PRO A 63 4.48 20.15 -19.87
CA PRO A 63 3.11 19.67 -19.92
C PRO A 63 2.63 19.32 -21.33
N ASP A 64 3.10 20.04 -22.36
CA ASP A 64 2.65 19.87 -23.74
C ASP A 64 3.11 18.55 -24.36
N ASP A 65 4.18 17.97 -23.82
CA ASP A 65 4.82 16.73 -24.28
C ASP A 65 4.90 15.68 -23.14
N HIS A 66 4.07 15.83 -22.10
CA HIS A 66 4.07 14.89 -20.99
C HIS A 66 3.36 13.59 -21.38
N PRO A 67 4.05 12.44 -21.34
CA PRO A 67 3.47 11.19 -21.81
C PRO A 67 2.43 10.67 -20.82
N VAL A 68 1.38 10.04 -21.36
CA VAL A 68 0.26 9.54 -20.54
C VAL A 68 0.65 8.33 -19.66
N GLY A 69 1.68 7.59 -20.07
CA GLY A 69 2.02 6.27 -19.52
C GLY A 69 3.15 6.23 -18.50
N TYR A 70 4.00 7.26 -18.42
CA TYR A 70 5.15 7.32 -17.54
C TYR A 70 5.50 8.77 -17.19
N ASP A 71 6.23 8.98 -16.10
CA ASP A 71 6.57 10.31 -15.59
C ASP A 71 7.98 10.76 -16.02
N LEU A 72 8.91 9.82 -16.17
CA LEU A 72 10.28 10.10 -16.59
C LEU A 72 10.93 8.94 -17.34
N ILE A 73 11.92 9.26 -18.16
CA ILE A 73 12.81 8.29 -18.81
C ILE A 73 14.20 8.40 -18.18
N LEU A 74 14.73 7.28 -17.73
CA LEU A 74 16.09 7.18 -17.21
C LEU A 74 17.12 7.21 -18.35
N ARG A 75 18.39 7.46 -18.03
CA ARG A 75 19.47 7.47 -19.03
C ARG A 75 19.61 6.12 -19.76
N SER A 76 19.18 5.04 -19.12
CA SER A 76 19.13 3.69 -19.66
C SER A 76 17.98 3.43 -20.64
N GLY A 77 17.10 4.40 -20.86
CA GLY A 77 15.89 4.27 -21.69
C GLY A 77 14.68 3.70 -20.96
N ILE A 78 14.80 3.36 -19.67
CA ILE A 78 13.71 2.83 -18.85
C ILE A 78 12.68 3.91 -18.55
N LYS A 79 11.41 3.62 -18.84
CA LYS A 79 10.24 4.45 -18.57
C LYS A 79 9.73 4.18 -17.16
N VAL A 80 9.66 5.23 -16.36
CA VAL A 80 9.35 5.16 -14.93
C VAL A 80 8.07 5.92 -14.65
N ASP A 81 7.14 5.26 -13.96
CA ASP A 81 5.90 5.85 -13.46
C ASP A 81 5.96 5.92 -11.92
N VAL A 82 5.88 7.13 -11.39
CA VAL A 82 6.04 7.42 -9.96
C VAL A 82 4.68 7.37 -9.28
N LYS A 83 4.52 6.41 -8.38
CA LYS A 83 3.30 6.27 -7.58
C LYS A 83 3.48 6.94 -6.24
N CYS A 84 2.55 7.81 -5.87
CA CYS A 84 2.58 8.51 -4.60
C CYS A 84 1.28 8.34 -3.82
N ARG A 85 1.40 7.81 -2.59
CA ARG A 85 0.34 7.84 -1.60
C ARG A 85 0.57 8.96 -0.59
N GLY A 86 -0.43 9.78 -0.32
CA GLY A 86 -0.37 10.81 0.73
C GLY A 86 -0.92 10.34 2.09
N GLY A 87 -0.29 10.74 3.18
CA GLY A 87 -0.73 10.39 4.54
C GLY A 87 -0.28 11.40 5.61
N LYS A 88 -0.99 11.44 6.75
CA LYS A 88 -0.60 12.30 7.88
C LYS A 88 0.59 11.71 8.67
N ARG A 89 0.71 10.38 8.66
CA ARG A 89 1.75 9.64 9.37
C ARG A 89 3.00 9.48 8.49
N PRO A 90 4.20 9.37 9.09
CA PRO A 90 5.37 8.90 8.37
C PRO A 90 5.08 7.52 7.74
N PHE A 91 5.90 7.13 6.75
CA PHE A 91 5.87 5.76 6.29
C PHE A 91 6.38 4.85 7.42
N GLU A 92 5.66 3.77 7.68
CA GLU A 92 6.01 2.73 8.63
C GLU A 92 5.86 1.41 7.87
N GLU A 93 6.86 0.55 7.97
CA GLU A 93 6.87 -0.75 7.28
C GLU A 93 5.84 -1.72 7.86
N ALA A 94 5.57 -1.58 9.17
CA ALA A 94 4.60 -2.37 9.89
C ALA A 94 3.80 -1.46 10.83
N TYR A 95 2.52 -1.79 11.00
CA TYR A 95 1.61 -1.12 11.91
C TYR A 95 1.14 -2.10 12.99
N ASP A 96 1.18 -1.67 14.25
CA ASP A 96 0.69 -2.50 15.35
C ASP A 96 -0.84 -2.57 15.36
N SER A 97 -1.36 -3.80 15.34
CA SER A 97 -2.75 -4.10 15.66
C SER A 97 -2.92 -4.37 17.16
N ASP A 98 -4.17 -4.45 17.63
CA ASP A 98 -4.51 -4.76 19.03
C ASP A 98 -4.29 -6.24 19.40
N ASP A 99 -4.18 -7.12 18.41
CA ASP A 99 -3.80 -8.54 18.58
C ASP A 99 -2.28 -8.78 18.74
N GLY A 100 -1.47 -7.72 18.65
CA GLY A 100 -0.02 -7.81 18.81
C GLY A 100 0.70 -8.50 17.65
N VAL A 101 0.03 -8.64 16.49
CA VAL A 101 0.65 -9.06 15.23
C VAL A 101 0.81 -7.84 14.31
N PRO A 102 2.02 -7.55 13.81
CA PRO A 102 2.23 -6.40 12.92
C PRO A 102 1.48 -6.59 11.60
N ARG A 103 0.97 -5.50 11.03
CA ARG A 103 0.39 -5.45 9.69
C ARG A 103 1.33 -4.75 8.74
N GLU A 104 1.70 -5.43 7.67
CA GLU A 104 2.66 -4.97 6.69
C GLU A 104 2.13 -3.80 5.85
N ALA A 105 3.03 -2.88 5.51
CA ALA A 105 2.75 -1.81 4.59
C ALA A 105 2.56 -2.33 3.17
N LYS A 106 1.57 -1.75 2.50
CA LYS A 106 1.23 -2.03 1.12
C LYS A 106 1.10 -0.76 0.31
N HIS A 107 1.27 -0.94 -0.98
CA HIS A 107 1.05 0.07 -2.00
C HIS A 107 -0.11 -0.37 -2.88
N ASN A 108 -0.87 0.60 -3.37
CA ASN A 108 -2.00 0.33 -4.27
C ASN A 108 -1.72 0.98 -5.61
N PHE A 109 -2.06 0.27 -6.68
CA PHE A 109 -2.14 0.80 -8.03
C PHE A 109 -3.60 0.81 -8.46
N PHE A 110 -4.02 1.82 -9.23
CA PHE A 110 -5.26 1.64 -9.98
C PHE A 110 -5.05 0.49 -10.98
N ALA A 111 -5.99 -0.46 -11.05
CA ALA A 111 -5.84 -1.64 -11.89
C ALA A 111 -5.56 -1.27 -13.36
N ARG A 112 -6.17 -0.20 -13.86
CA ARG A 112 -5.88 0.33 -15.20
C ARG A 112 -4.39 0.61 -15.42
N GLN A 113 -3.68 1.17 -14.44
CA GLN A 113 -2.27 1.53 -14.58
C GLN A 113 -1.40 0.29 -14.88
N VAL A 114 -1.76 -0.84 -14.28
CA VAL A 114 -1.04 -2.11 -14.41
C VAL A 114 -1.49 -2.90 -15.64
N HIS A 115 -2.80 -2.92 -15.93
CA HIS A 115 -3.39 -3.78 -16.96
C HIS A 115 -3.53 -3.11 -18.34
N ASP A 116 -3.57 -1.77 -18.42
CA ASP A 116 -3.69 -1.06 -19.70
C ASP A 116 -2.36 -1.13 -20.45
N LYS A 117 -2.37 -1.80 -21.60
CA LYS A 117 -1.20 -1.97 -22.46
C LYS A 117 -0.74 -0.65 -23.09
N ASN A 118 -1.61 0.37 -23.13
CA ASN A 118 -1.27 1.69 -23.68
C ASN A 118 -0.54 2.57 -22.65
N LEU A 119 -0.51 2.19 -21.37
CA LEU A 119 0.23 2.89 -20.33
C LEU A 119 1.65 2.31 -20.26
N ASP A 120 2.54 2.87 -21.08
CA ASP A 120 3.85 2.34 -21.42
C ASP A 120 4.94 2.67 -20.37
N ALA A 121 4.77 2.19 -19.14
CA ALA A 121 5.80 2.21 -18.10
C ALA A 121 6.50 0.84 -18.02
N ASP A 122 7.82 0.84 -17.88
CA ASP A 122 8.61 -0.37 -17.63
C ASP A 122 8.61 -0.71 -16.13
N ILE A 123 8.67 0.32 -15.28
CA ILE A 123 8.71 0.16 -13.83
C ILE A 123 7.82 1.17 -13.12
N TYR A 124 7.42 0.82 -11.90
CA TYR A 124 6.82 1.72 -10.94
C TYR A 124 7.80 2.05 -9.83
N VAL A 125 7.94 3.33 -9.49
CA VAL A 125 8.65 3.79 -8.29
C VAL A 125 7.62 4.17 -7.23
N MET A 126 7.64 3.45 -6.10
CA MET A 126 6.66 3.64 -5.04
C MET A 126 7.12 4.68 -4.05
N THR A 127 6.24 5.63 -3.73
CA THR A 127 6.52 6.70 -2.79
C THR A 127 5.37 6.92 -1.81
N HIS A 128 5.73 7.38 -0.60
CA HIS A 128 4.79 7.83 0.41
C HIS A 128 5.10 9.28 0.78
N LEU A 129 4.11 10.15 0.74
CA LEU A 129 4.23 11.55 1.10
C LEU A 129 3.56 11.79 2.44
N ARG A 130 4.38 12.11 3.45
CA ARG A 130 3.88 12.65 4.71
C ARG A 130 3.44 14.09 4.50
N THR A 131 2.21 14.41 4.87
CA THR A 131 1.62 15.73 4.75
C THR A 131 1.20 16.28 6.11
N PRO A 132 1.10 17.61 6.26
CA PRO A 132 0.38 18.22 7.38
C PRO A 132 -1.11 17.82 7.43
N SER A 133 -1.78 18.19 8.53
CA SER A 133 -3.22 17.94 8.72
C SER A 133 -4.07 18.55 7.60
N VAL A 134 -3.70 19.74 7.13
CA VAL A 134 -4.28 20.39 5.96
C VAL A 134 -3.49 19.92 4.73
N ARG A 135 -4.14 19.13 3.88
CA ARG A 135 -3.56 18.42 2.74
C ARG A 135 -3.55 19.24 1.45
N THR A 136 -3.31 20.54 1.55
CA THR A 136 -3.29 21.43 0.38
C THR A 136 -1.85 21.72 -0.04
N LEU A 137 -1.62 21.72 -1.35
CA LEU A 137 -0.39 22.25 -1.95
C LEU A 137 -0.58 23.75 -2.27
N PRO A 138 0.47 24.58 -2.12
CA PRO A 138 1.77 24.24 -1.56
C PRO A 138 1.77 24.15 -0.03
N GLY A 139 0.67 24.52 0.63
CA GLY A 139 0.60 24.66 2.09
C GLY A 139 1.27 25.96 2.54
N LYS A 140 1.91 25.95 3.73
CA LYS A 140 2.66 27.10 4.26
C LYS A 140 4.17 26.87 4.18
N PRO A 141 4.99 27.93 3.98
CA PRO A 141 6.45 27.80 3.92
C PRO A 141 7.08 27.17 5.16
N LYS A 142 6.60 27.54 6.36
CA LYS A 142 7.14 27.09 7.65
C LYS A 142 6.74 25.66 8.05
N GLN A 143 5.92 24.95 7.25
CA GLN A 143 5.51 23.58 7.57
C GLN A 143 6.69 22.60 7.42
N ARG A 144 7.01 21.88 8.50
CA ARG A 144 8.13 20.92 8.55
C ARG A 144 7.75 19.46 8.30
N ASN A 145 6.45 19.15 8.27
CA ASN A 145 5.97 17.75 8.19
C ASN A 145 5.94 17.18 6.77
N TRP A 146 6.37 17.94 5.77
CA TRP A 146 6.44 17.48 4.38
C TRP A 146 7.69 16.63 4.21
N MET A 147 7.48 15.33 4.03
CA MET A 147 8.56 14.35 3.83
C MET A 147 8.13 13.38 2.73
N LEU A 148 8.97 13.19 1.72
CA LEU A 148 8.77 12.15 0.72
C LEU A 148 9.64 10.95 1.07
N TYR A 149 9.01 9.78 1.13
CA TYR A 149 9.65 8.49 1.34
C TYR A 149 9.65 7.77 -0.01
N VAL A 150 10.83 7.52 -0.59
CA VAL A 150 10.96 6.72 -1.82
C VAL A 150 11.19 5.28 -1.40
N CYS A 151 10.16 4.45 -1.53
CA CYS A 151 10.07 3.14 -0.90
C CYS A 151 10.77 2.02 -1.69
N GLY A 152 10.98 2.20 -2.99
CA GLY A 152 11.56 1.19 -3.87
C GLY A 152 10.87 1.14 -5.21
N TRP A 153 11.17 0.12 -6.01
CA TRP A 153 10.61 -0.02 -7.36
C TRP A 153 10.21 -1.46 -7.68
N VAL A 154 9.37 -1.63 -8.70
CA VAL A 154 8.97 -2.94 -9.24
C VAL A 154 8.69 -2.82 -10.73
N SER A 155 9.01 -3.85 -11.52
CA SER A 155 8.62 -3.92 -12.94
C SER A 155 7.11 -3.97 -13.10
N LYS A 156 6.60 -3.41 -14.19
CA LYS A 156 5.16 -3.45 -14.51
C LYS A 156 4.67 -4.89 -14.60
N GLU A 157 5.43 -5.76 -15.22
CA GLU A 157 5.06 -7.17 -15.42
C GLU A 157 5.01 -7.96 -14.11
N ARG A 158 5.92 -7.68 -13.17
CA ARG A 158 5.86 -8.33 -11.85
C ARG A 158 4.69 -7.79 -11.03
N ALA A 159 4.42 -6.50 -11.08
CA ALA A 159 3.21 -5.93 -10.47
C ALA A 159 1.92 -6.54 -11.05
N LEU A 160 1.87 -6.77 -12.36
CA LEU A 160 0.75 -7.42 -13.04
C LEU A 160 0.58 -8.90 -12.65
N ARG A 161 1.69 -9.65 -12.54
CA ARG A 161 1.65 -11.09 -12.23
C ARG A 161 1.37 -11.38 -10.76
N GLU A 162 1.99 -10.64 -9.86
CA GLU A 162 2.00 -10.95 -8.42
C GLU A 162 1.09 -10.04 -7.59
N GLY A 163 0.72 -8.87 -8.12
CA GLY A 163 -0.19 -7.96 -7.44
C GLY A 163 -1.57 -8.57 -7.25
N VAL A 164 -2.18 -8.33 -6.08
CA VAL A 164 -3.50 -8.85 -5.77
C VAL A 164 -4.55 -7.88 -6.28
N TYR A 165 -5.25 -8.28 -7.34
CA TYR A 165 -6.39 -7.52 -7.86
C TYR A 165 -7.54 -7.52 -6.86
N LEU A 166 -8.03 -6.33 -6.53
CA LEU A 166 -9.16 -6.09 -5.66
C LEU A 166 -10.19 -5.22 -6.39
N PRO A 167 -11.38 -5.76 -6.68
CA PRO A 167 -12.45 -4.97 -7.29
C PRO A 167 -12.94 -3.88 -6.32
N ARG A 168 -13.61 -2.88 -6.88
CA ARG A 168 -14.26 -1.82 -6.09
C ARG A 168 -15.18 -2.43 -5.03
N GLY A 169 -15.11 -1.89 -3.82
CA GLY A 169 -15.88 -2.37 -2.67
C GLY A 169 -15.19 -3.49 -1.87
N SER A 170 -14.07 -4.03 -2.35
CA SER A 170 -13.26 -4.98 -1.57
C SER A 170 -12.84 -4.36 -0.24
N LEU A 171 -12.93 -5.15 0.81
CA LEU A 171 -12.56 -4.78 2.17
C LEU A 171 -11.10 -5.11 2.42
N THR A 172 -10.38 -4.24 3.11
CA THR A 172 -9.00 -4.53 3.49
C THR A 172 -8.63 -3.89 4.83
N GLU A 173 -7.69 -4.51 5.53
CA GLU A 173 -7.24 -4.06 6.85
C GLU A 173 -6.23 -2.90 6.72
N GLN A 174 -6.29 -1.96 7.66
CA GLN A 174 -5.38 -0.84 7.81
C GLN A 174 -5.08 -0.62 9.31
N GLY A 175 -4.17 -1.43 9.85
CA GLY A 175 -3.84 -1.40 11.27
C GLY A 175 -5.06 -1.78 12.12
N ARG A 176 -5.62 -0.83 12.89
CA ARG A 176 -6.77 -1.06 13.78
C ARG A 176 -8.14 -0.83 13.12
N SER A 177 -8.17 -0.48 11.85
CA SER A 177 -9.40 -0.16 11.11
C SER A 177 -9.48 -0.93 9.80
N TRP A 178 -10.70 -1.10 9.30
CA TRP A 178 -10.96 -1.63 7.96
C TRP A 178 -11.42 -0.51 7.05
N PHE A 179 -11.11 -0.61 5.76
CA PHE A 179 -11.65 0.30 4.75
C PHE A 179 -12.01 -0.45 3.47
N THR A 180 -12.90 0.16 2.68
CA THR A 180 -13.31 -0.37 1.39
C THR A 180 -12.65 0.41 0.25
N TYR A 181 -12.22 -0.31 -0.77
CA TYR A 181 -11.65 0.30 -1.96
C TYR A 181 -12.71 1.04 -2.77
N ARG A 182 -12.37 2.27 -3.20
CA ARG A 182 -13.26 3.14 -4.00
C ARG A 182 -13.12 2.92 -5.51
N GLY A 183 -12.02 2.33 -5.95
CA GLY A 183 -11.73 1.98 -7.35
C GLY A 183 -11.36 0.51 -7.49
N GLN A 184 -11.01 0.11 -8.71
CA GLN A 184 -10.33 -1.16 -8.96
C GLN A 184 -8.84 -1.00 -8.67
N GLU A 185 -8.32 -1.85 -7.80
CA GLU A 185 -6.99 -1.65 -7.21
C GLU A 185 -6.17 -2.93 -7.32
N VAL A 186 -4.86 -2.78 -7.31
CA VAL A 186 -3.91 -3.89 -7.22
C VAL A 186 -3.06 -3.63 -5.97
N GLU A 187 -3.14 -4.51 -4.98
CA GLU A 187 -2.30 -4.47 -3.79
C GLU A 187 -0.93 -5.10 -4.09
N PHE A 188 0.14 -4.41 -3.68
CA PHE A 188 1.50 -4.92 -3.72
C PHE A 188 2.24 -4.52 -2.45
N TYR A 189 2.83 -5.49 -1.77
CA TYR A 189 3.38 -5.27 -0.44
C TYR A 189 4.80 -4.72 -0.49
N HIS A 190 5.11 -3.85 0.46
CA HIS A 190 6.38 -3.12 0.46
C HIS A 190 7.60 -4.03 0.49
N HIS A 191 7.54 -5.14 1.22
CA HIS A 191 8.63 -6.10 1.35
C HIS A 191 9.02 -6.74 0.01
N ASN A 192 8.10 -6.75 -0.98
CA ASN A 192 8.33 -7.30 -2.31
C ASN A 192 9.00 -6.35 -3.30
N LEU A 193 9.11 -5.06 -2.98
CA LEU A 193 9.77 -4.08 -3.85
C LEU A 193 11.29 -4.32 -3.94
N ASN A 194 11.90 -3.86 -5.02
CA ASN A 194 13.34 -3.72 -5.11
C ASN A 194 13.79 -2.47 -4.36
N ALA A 195 14.87 -2.62 -3.58
CA ALA A 195 15.40 -1.55 -2.76
C ALA A 195 16.17 -0.51 -3.62
N LEU A 196 16.20 0.72 -3.11
CA LEU A 196 17.07 1.79 -3.59
C LEU A 196 17.95 2.23 -2.42
N THR A 197 19.25 2.36 -2.65
CA THR A 197 20.18 2.87 -1.63
C THR A 197 20.17 4.39 -1.60
N THR A 198 20.16 5.01 -2.78
CA THR A 198 19.93 6.46 -2.98
C THR A 198 18.99 6.68 -4.16
N ILE A 199 18.59 7.95 -4.41
CA ILE A 199 17.71 8.25 -5.54
C ILE A 199 18.48 8.05 -6.85
N GLU A 200 19.77 8.39 -6.85
CA GLU A 200 20.66 8.27 -8.01
C GLU A 200 20.79 6.81 -8.49
N THR A 201 20.58 5.83 -7.61
CA THR A 201 20.50 4.40 -7.97
C THR A 201 19.42 4.12 -9.02
N LEU A 202 18.42 4.98 -9.19
CA LEU A 202 17.48 4.86 -10.31
C LEU A 202 18.19 4.91 -11.68
N HIS A 203 19.27 5.69 -11.83
CA HIS A 203 20.04 5.73 -13.09
C HIS A 203 20.76 4.40 -13.39
N GLU A 204 20.94 3.54 -12.39
CA GLU A 204 21.58 2.23 -12.54
C GLU A 204 20.59 1.16 -13.01
N ILE A 205 19.28 1.44 -13.01
CA ILE A 205 18.27 0.50 -13.50
C ILE A 205 18.40 0.38 -15.02
N THR A 206 18.72 -0.82 -15.49
CA THR A 206 18.88 -1.14 -16.90
C THR A 206 17.76 -2.08 -17.38
N PRO A 207 17.56 -2.22 -18.71
CA PRO A 207 16.64 -3.23 -19.26
C PRO A 207 16.92 -4.65 -18.74
N GLY A 208 18.19 -4.99 -18.51
CA GLY A 208 18.57 -6.29 -17.92
C GLY A 208 18.06 -6.48 -16.49
N LEU A 209 18.08 -5.44 -15.65
CA LEU A 209 17.55 -5.49 -14.29
C LEU A 209 16.02 -5.54 -14.28
N VAL A 210 15.36 -4.83 -15.19
CA VAL A 210 13.90 -4.91 -15.36
C VAL A 210 13.49 -6.32 -15.77
N GLU A 211 14.22 -6.94 -16.69
CA GLU A 211 13.97 -8.31 -17.12
C GLU A 211 14.23 -9.34 -16.00
N GLN A 212 15.22 -9.11 -15.14
CA GLN A 212 15.45 -9.94 -13.96
C GLN A 212 14.30 -9.82 -12.96
N ASP A 213 13.86 -8.60 -12.64
CA ASP A 213 12.72 -8.40 -11.74
C ASP A 213 11.44 -8.98 -12.33
N ARG A 214 11.21 -8.84 -13.64
CA ARG A 214 10.08 -9.45 -14.33
C ARG A 214 9.99 -10.94 -14.07
N ARG A 215 11.10 -11.66 -13.94
CA ARG A 215 11.13 -13.13 -13.71
C ARG A 215 11.22 -13.54 -12.24
N ARG A 216 11.54 -12.60 -11.35
CA ARG A 216 11.68 -12.86 -9.92
C ARG A 216 10.35 -13.29 -9.32
N ILE A 217 10.34 -14.34 -8.51
CA ILE A 217 9.18 -14.74 -7.69
C ILE A 217 9.26 -14.02 -6.35
N GLY A 218 8.24 -13.23 -6.02
CA GLY A 218 8.11 -12.55 -4.73
C GLY A 218 7.58 -13.42 -3.59
N ASP A 219 7.55 -12.82 -2.40
CA ASP A 219 6.81 -13.32 -1.24
C ASP A 219 5.30 -13.02 -1.39
N LEU A 220 4.48 -13.48 -0.44
CA LEU A 220 3.03 -13.25 -0.44
C LEU A 220 2.68 -11.76 -0.42
N ASN A 221 1.90 -11.30 -1.40
CA ASN A 221 1.27 -9.97 -1.38
C ASN A 221 0.03 -9.95 -0.48
N LEU A 222 0.20 -10.32 0.79
CA LEU A 222 -0.81 -10.31 1.85
C LEU A 222 -0.15 -9.91 3.17
N THR A 223 -0.93 -9.39 4.12
CA THR A 223 -0.45 -9.32 5.49
C THR A 223 -0.29 -10.74 6.03
N LYS A 224 0.64 -10.95 6.97
CA LYS A 224 0.76 -12.25 7.65
C LYS A 224 -0.53 -12.63 8.37
N ALA A 225 -1.21 -11.65 8.95
CA ALA A 225 -2.49 -11.86 9.61
C ALA A 225 -3.56 -12.38 8.65
N ASP A 226 -3.69 -11.77 7.46
CA ASP A 226 -4.65 -12.22 6.44
C ASP A 226 -4.26 -13.58 5.87
N ALA A 227 -2.97 -13.87 5.70
CA ALA A 227 -2.53 -15.21 5.32
C ALA A 227 -3.03 -16.28 6.32
N VAL A 228 -2.92 -16.03 7.63
CA VAL A 228 -3.46 -16.95 8.66
C VAL A 228 -4.98 -17.01 8.62
N ARG A 229 -5.69 -15.89 8.47
CA ARG A 229 -7.17 -15.86 8.39
C ARG A 229 -7.66 -16.68 7.20
N ILE A 230 -7.12 -16.42 6.01
CA ILE A 230 -7.44 -17.15 4.79
C ILE A 230 -7.09 -18.63 4.96
N GLY A 231 -5.92 -18.95 5.53
CA GLY A 231 -5.53 -20.33 5.81
C GLY A 231 -6.54 -21.06 6.70
N ARG A 232 -7.03 -20.40 7.77
CA ARG A 232 -8.07 -20.96 8.66
C ARG A 232 -9.38 -21.17 7.92
N ASP A 233 -9.82 -20.20 7.12
CA ASP A 233 -11.06 -20.30 6.35
C ASP A 233 -10.98 -21.46 5.35
N LEU A 234 -9.86 -21.60 4.63
CA LEU A 234 -9.62 -22.70 3.69
C LEU A 234 -9.60 -24.07 4.39
N VAL A 235 -9.12 -24.16 5.63
CA VAL A 235 -9.24 -25.38 6.44
C VAL A 235 -10.68 -25.64 6.85
N GLY A 236 -11.42 -24.62 7.28
CA GLY A 236 -12.85 -24.71 7.60
C GLY A 236 -13.70 -25.16 6.41
N MET A 237 -13.28 -24.81 5.19
CA MET A 237 -13.88 -25.23 3.92
C MET A 237 -13.42 -26.62 3.45
N GLY A 238 -12.49 -27.27 4.16
CA GLY A 238 -11.94 -28.57 3.77
C GLY A 238 -11.00 -28.56 2.56
N ILE A 239 -10.57 -27.37 2.12
CA ILE A 239 -9.62 -27.20 1.00
C ILE A 239 -8.19 -27.47 1.48
N LEU A 240 -7.86 -27.01 2.68
CA LEU A 240 -6.57 -27.24 3.32
C LEU A 240 -6.72 -28.11 4.57
N THR A 241 -5.60 -28.71 5.00
CA THR A 241 -5.54 -29.46 6.26
C THR A 241 -5.00 -28.57 7.39
N GLN A 242 -5.20 -29.01 8.64
CA GLN A 242 -4.59 -28.35 9.80
C GLN A 242 -3.05 -28.35 9.75
N ASN A 243 -2.44 -29.33 9.09
CA ASN A 243 -0.98 -29.36 8.90
C ASN A 243 -0.53 -28.24 7.95
N HIS A 244 -1.23 -28.01 6.84
CA HIS A 244 -0.94 -26.90 5.94
C HIS A 244 -1.02 -25.54 6.66
N LEU A 245 -2.03 -25.35 7.54
CA LEU A 245 -2.14 -24.13 8.34
C LEU A 245 -0.95 -23.96 9.29
N LYS A 246 -0.51 -25.03 9.96
CA LYS A 246 0.67 -25.00 10.85
C LYS A 246 1.95 -24.68 10.08
N GLU A 247 2.13 -25.28 8.90
CA GLU A 247 3.26 -25.00 8.00
C GLU A 247 3.25 -23.54 7.56
N LEU A 248 2.09 -23.01 7.14
CA LEU A 248 1.92 -21.60 6.78
C LEU A 248 2.32 -20.70 7.96
N GLN A 249 1.74 -20.92 9.14
CA GLN A 249 2.03 -20.15 10.35
C GLN A 249 3.51 -20.17 10.72
N SER A 250 4.16 -21.33 10.62
CA SER A 250 5.59 -21.47 10.86
C SER A 250 6.42 -20.70 9.83
N SER A 251 6.08 -20.80 8.54
CA SER A 251 6.81 -20.14 7.46
C SER A 251 6.77 -18.61 7.54
N ILE A 252 5.65 -18.05 7.99
CA ILE A 252 5.47 -16.59 8.13
C ILE A 252 5.79 -16.08 9.53
N GLY A 253 6.04 -16.97 10.50
CA GLY A 253 6.40 -16.62 11.88
C GLY A 253 5.25 -16.04 12.70
N VAL A 254 4.04 -16.60 12.57
CA VAL A 254 2.85 -16.19 13.34
C VAL A 254 2.28 -17.37 14.12
N ASP A 255 2.60 -17.42 15.40
CA ASP A 255 2.11 -18.41 16.38
C ASP A 255 0.94 -17.90 17.24
N LYS A 256 0.74 -16.57 17.29
CA LYS A 256 -0.32 -15.93 18.06
C LYS A 256 -1.70 -16.03 17.40
N PRO A 257 -2.79 -16.00 18.19
CA PRO A 257 -4.14 -15.82 17.65
C PRO A 257 -4.28 -14.51 16.89
N ILE A 258 -4.74 -14.58 15.65
CA ILE A 258 -5.12 -13.39 14.85
C ILE A 258 -6.57 -13.00 15.16
N LYS A 259 -6.82 -11.70 15.32
CA LYS A 259 -8.17 -11.16 15.51
C LYS A 259 -9.04 -11.50 14.29
N PRO A 260 -10.30 -11.93 14.48
CA PRO A 260 -11.21 -12.16 13.37
C PRO A 260 -11.58 -10.86 12.62
N ILE A 261 -12.23 -11.01 11.46
CA ILE A 261 -12.73 -9.87 10.66
C ILE A 261 -13.91 -9.18 11.36
N LEU A 262 -14.93 -9.96 11.72
CA LEU A 262 -16.09 -9.50 12.46
C LEU A 262 -15.74 -9.14 13.92
N HIS A 263 -16.63 -8.38 14.57
CA HIS A 263 -16.44 -8.00 15.97
C HIS A 263 -16.54 -9.23 16.90
N PRO A 264 -15.70 -9.37 17.94
CA PRO A 264 -15.77 -10.48 18.91
C PRO A 264 -17.18 -10.82 19.40
N ASN A 265 -17.97 -9.81 19.75
CA ASN A 265 -19.37 -9.98 20.20
C ASN A 265 -20.24 -10.75 19.20
N GLN A 266 -20.01 -10.63 17.90
CA GLN A 266 -20.78 -11.35 16.87
C GLN A 266 -20.47 -12.85 16.90
N TYR A 267 -19.21 -13.23 17.14
CA TYR A 267 -18.82 -14.63 17.34
C TYR A 267 -19.42 -15.18 18.62
N ILE A 268 -19.32 -14.45 19.73
CA ILE A 268 -19.90 -14.89 21.01
C ILE A 268 -21.41 -15.08 20.89
N HIS A 269 -22.10 -14.17 20.20
CA HIS A 269 -23.54 -14.31 19.95
C HIS A 269 -23.90 -15.61 19.20
N LEU A 270 -23.13 -15.96 18.16
CA LEU A 270 -23.31 -17.22 17.44
C LEU A 270 -23.09 -18.44 18.36
N LEU A 271 -22.05 -18.40 19.18
CA LEU A 271 -21.74 -19.49 20.11
C LEU A 271 -22.85 -19.65 21.17
N GLU A 272 -23.35 -18.57 21.73
CA GLU A 272 -24.50 -18.60 22.66
C GLU A 272 -25.75 -19.17 21.99
N TRP A 273 -26.00 -18.85 20.72
CA TRP A 273 -27.09 -19.41 19.93
C TRP A 273 -26.95 -20.93 19.70
N LEU A 274 -25.72 -21.42 19.48
CA LEU A 274 -25.42 -22.84 19.33
C LEU A 274 -25.54 -23.60 20.67
N ALA A 275 -25.06 -23.02 21.77
CA ALA A 275 -25.15 -23.65 23.09
C ALA A 275 -26.60 -23.81 23.56
N LYS A 276 -27.47 -22.83 23.30
CA LYS A 276 -28.92 -22.93 23.55
C LYS A 276 -29.58 -24.11 22.82
N ARG A 277 -28.95 -24.66 21.78
CA ARG A 277 -29.41 -25.84 21.02
C ARG A 277 -28.71 -27.13 21.42
N GLY A 278 -27.85 -27.10 22.44
CA GLY A 278 -27.06 -28.25 22.85
C GLY A 278 -26.00 -28.69 21.82
N THR A 279 -25.67 -27.84 20.83
CA THR A 279 -24.67 -28.17 19.80
C THR A 279 -23.23 -28.01 20.32
N ILE A 280 -23.03 -27.11 21.28
CA ILE A 280 -21.73 -26.85 21.93
C ILE A 280 -21.92 -26.68 23.44
N THR A 281 -20.83 -26.82 24.20
CA THR A 281 -20.81 -26.69 25.66
C THR A 281 -20.51 -25.27 26.12
N CYS A 282 -20.84 -24.95 27.37
CA CYS A 282 -20.47 -23.67 27.99
C CYS A 282 -18.95 -23.47 28.05
N GLU A 283 -18.18 -24.54 28.22
CA GLU A 283 -16.70 -24.48 28.22
C GLU A 283 -16.15 -23.92 26.90
N GLN A 284 -16.77 -24.26 25.76
CA GLN A 284 -16.39 -23.73 24.45
C GLN A 284 -16.69 -22.23 24.33
N ILE A 285 -17.75 -21.74 24.97
CA ILE A 285 -18.08 -20.30 25.01
C ILE A 285 -17.07 -19.55 25.88
N GLU A 286 -16.76 -20.05 27.08
CA GLU A 286 -15.81 -19.39 27.99
C GLU A 286 -14.42 -19.28 27.36
N LYS A 287 -13.95 -20.36 26.72
CA LYS A 287 -12.70 -20.33 25.94
C LYS A 287 -12.72 -19.25 24.85
N ALA A 288 -13.85 -19.07 24.17
CA ALA A 288 -14.00 -18.02 23.16
C ALA A 288 -14.00 -16.62 23.77
N ARG A 289 -14.63 -16.42 24.94
CA ARG A 289 -14.63 -15.13 25.67
C ARG A 289 -13.23 -14.71 26.09
N GLU A 290 -12.43 -15.64 26.58
CA GLU A 290 -11.02 -15.41 26.93
C GLU A 290 -10.17 -15.06 25.70
N THR A 291 -10.39 -15.76 24.59
CA THR A 291 -9.57 -15.60 23.37
C THR A 291 -9.95 -14.35 22.57
N LEU A 292 -11.25 -14.12 22.36
CA LEU A 292 -11.77 -13.07 21.49
C LEU A 292 -11.96 -11.73 22.21
N LYS A 293 -11.99 -11.74 23.56
CA LYS A 293 -12.24 -10.58 24.43
C LYS A 293 -13.57 -9.88 24.11
N GLN A 294 -14.67 -10.44 24.61
CA GLN A 294 -15.99 -9.82 24.48
C GLN A 294 -16.00 -8.41 25.09
N GLU A 295 -16.59 -7.45 24.38
CA GLU A 295 -16.75 -6.07 24.88
C GLU A 295 -18.17 -5.87 25.39
N HIS A 296 -18.30 -5.39 26.64
CA HIS A 296 -19.59 -5.08 27.24
C HIS A 296 -19.99 -3.63 26.96
N PHE A 297 -21.28 -3.38 26.75
CA PHE A 297 -21.80 -2.02 26.61
C PHE A 297 -21.65 -1.26 27.93
N THR A 298 -20.91 -0.15 27.93
CA THR A 298 -20.63 0.65 29.12
C THR A 298 -21.49 1.90 29.26
N GLY A 299 -22.49 2.10 28.38
CA GLY A 299 -23.27 3.34 28.32
C GLY A 299 -22.64 4.42 27.43
N ILE A 300 -23.33 5.56 27.30
CA ILE A 300 -22.84 6.79 26.62
C ILE A 300 -22.22 7.71 27.67
#